data_AF-A0A4Y8JJI8-F1
#
_entry.id   AF-A0A4Y8JJI8-F1
#
_cell.length_a   1.000
_cell.length_b   1.000
_cell.length_c   1.000
_cell.angle_alpha   90.00
_cell.angle_beta   90.00
_cell.angle_gamma   90.00
#
_symmetry.space_group_name_H-M   'P 1'
#
loop_
_entity.id
_entity.type
_entity.pdbx_description
1 polymer ?
#
loop_
_entity_poly.entity_id
_entity_poly.type
_entity_poly.pdbx_seq_one_letter_code
_entity_poly.pdbx_strand_id
1 'polypeptide(L)'
;MALDQSASIESLNSQIKSNGPEDIESASRRRVRGFGAAQIIVTMLLTNFNLRKIAAFISDKIKEEAKKPVNGEPIVRPIRRRDREFHNPYTDTYPAGVMRPDKAKHPASDETGGPPLRT
;
A
#
# COMPACT_ATOMS: atom_id res chain seq x y z
N MET A 1 50.64 -29.03 -27.64
CA MET A 1 50.09 -28.06 -28.61
C MET A 1 49.19 -28.72 -29.68
N ALA A 2 48.62 -29.92 -29.44
CA ALA A 2 47.79 -30.64 -30.42
C ALA A 2 46.31 -30.81 -30.00
N LEU A 3 45.96 -30.48 -28.74
CA LEU A 3 44.60 -30.63 -28.21
C LEU A 3 43.65 -29.50 -28.63
N ASP A 4 44.19 -28.31 -28.95
CA ASP A 4 43.40 -27.13 -29.31
C ASP A 4 42.82 -27.24 -30.73
N GLN A 5 43.53 -27.92 -31.65
CA GLN A 5 43.06 -28.09 -33.03
C GLN A 5 41.87 -29.05 -33.13
N SER A 6 41.79 -30.11 -32.31
CA SER A 6 40.67 -31.07 -32.44
C SER A 6 39.35 -30.46 -31.97
N ALA A 7 39.37 -29.68 -30.88
CA ALA A 7 38.20 -28.98 -30.37
C ALA A 7 37.66 -27.93 -31.37
N SER A 8 38.57 -27.23 -32.06
CA SER A 8 38.23 -26.26 -33.10
C SER A 8 37.62 -26.93 -34.34
N ILE A 9 38.19 -28.06 -34.78
CA ILE A 9 37.68 -28.81 -35.94
C ILE A 9 36.31 -29.43 -35.65
N GLU A 10 36.09 -29.99 -34.46
CA GLU A 10 34.79 -30.52 -34.05
C GLU A 10 33.71 -29.43 -33.96
N SER A 11 34.06 -28.27 -33.40
CA SER A 11 33.18 -27.10 -33.35
C SER A 11 32.79 -26.61 -34.75
N LEU A 12 33.76 -26.45 -35.66
CA LEU A 12 33.52 -26.03 -37.05
C LEU A 12 32.65 -27.03 -37.81
N ASN A 13 32.92 -28.32 -37.65
CA ASN A 13 32.12 -29.38 -38.27
C ASN A 13 30.68 -29.38 -37.76
N SER A 14 30.47 -29.13 -36.47
CA SER A 14 29.13 -29.01 -35.88
C SER A 14 28.34 -27.82 -36.44
N GLN A 15 29.03 -26.72 -36.80
CA GLN A 15 28.40 -25.54 -37.40
C GLN A 15 27.98 -25.79 -38.85
N ILE A 16 28.84 -26.43 -39.66
CA ILE A 16 28.53 -26.77 -41.06
C ILE A 16 27.37 -27.78 -41.16
N LYS A 17 27.26 -28.69 -40.17
CA LYS A 17 26.18 -29.69 -40.09
C LYS A 17 24.86 -29.15 -39.52
N SER A 18 24.86 -27.96 -38.92
CA SER A 18 23.63 -27.30 -38.48
C SER A 18 23.04 -26.48 -39.63
N ASN A 19 21.73 -26.58 -39.90
CA ASN A 19 21.06 -25.96 -41.05
C ASN A 19 20.90 -24.44 -40.91
N GLY A 20 22.02 -23.72 -40.76
CA GLY A 20 22.05 -22.28 -40.62
C GLY A 20 21.65 -21.77 -39.24
N PRO A 21 21.76 -20.44 -39.02
CA PRO A 21 21.51 -19.80 -37.72
C PRO A 21 20.03 -19.83 -37.29
N GLU A 22 19.12 -20.11 -38.22
CA GLU A 22 17.67 -20.09 -38.00
C GLU A 22 17.10 -21.43 -37.49
N ASP A 23 17.88 -22.51 -37.52
CA ASP A 23 17.43 -23.87 -37.24
C ASP A 23 17.09 -24.09 -35.74
N ILE A 24 15.81 -24.35 -35.49
CA ILE A 24 15.22 -24.59 -34.16
C ILE A 24 15.33 -26.05 -33.73
N GLU A 25 15.69 -26.97 -34.62
CA GLU A 25 15.60 -28.41 -34.34
C GLU A 25 16.61 -28.90 -33.31
N SER A 26 17.71 -28.18 -33.07
CA SER A 26 18.69 -28.57 -32.04
C SER A 26 18.24 -28.19 -30.61
N ALA A 27 18.24 -29.17 -29.71
CA ALA A 27 17.84 -28.97 -28.30
C ALA A 27 18.72 -27.94 -27.57
N SER A 28 20.00 -27.84 -27.92
CA SER A 28 20.94 -26.89 -27.32
C SER A 28 20.59 -25.43 -27.69
N ARG A 29 20.34 -25.14 -28.97
CA ARG A 29 20.00 -23.77 -29.42
C ARG A 29 18.63 -23.32 -28.89
N ARG A 30 17.66 -24.24 -28.75
CA ARG A 30 16.38 -23.97 -28.06
C ARG A 30 16.58 -23.57 -26.60
N ARG A 31 17.47 -24.25 -25.87
CA ARG A 31 17.81 -23.90 -24.47
C ARG A 31 18.44 -22.52 -24.36
N VAL A 32 19.40 -22.19 -25.23
CA VAL A 32 20.07 -20.87 -25.23
C VAL A 32 19.09 -19.74 -25.51
N ARG A 33 18.21 -19.90 -26.51
CA ARG A 33 17.15 -18.92 -26.80
C ARG A 33 16.12 -18.83 -25.66
N GLY A 34 15.74 -19.95 -25.07
CA GLY A 34 14.86 -20.00 -23.89
C GLY A 34 15.44 -19.26 -22.69
N PHE A 35 16.74 -19.38 -22.45
CA PHE A 35 17.44 -18.62 -21.41
C PHE A 35 17.43 -17.11 -21.70
N GLY A 36 17.66 -16.70 -22.95
CA GLY A 36 17.55 -15.30 -23.37
C GLY A 36 16.14 -14.74 -23.17
N ALA A 37 15.10 -15.49 -23.54
CA ALA A 37 13.71 -15.10 -23.32
C ALA A 37 13.38 -14.99 -21.82
N ALA A 38 13.85 -15.93 -21.00
CA ALA A 38 13.68 -15.87 -19.55
C ALA A 38 14.34 -14.61 -18.96
N GLN A 39 15.53 -14.24 -19.42
CA GLN A 39 16.21 -13.03 -18.97
C GLN A 39 15.38 -11.76 -19.26
N ILE A 40 14.78 -11.66 -20.45
CA ILE A 40 13.92 -10.51 -20.81
C ILE A 40 12.68 -10.44 -19.90
N ILE A 41 12.06 -11.59 -19.63
CA ILE A 41 10.89 -11.65 -18.73
C ILE A 41 11.29 -11.24 -17.31
N VAL A 42 12.42 -11.75 -16.80
CA VAL A 42 12.93 -11.42 -15.46
C VAL A 42 13.26 -9.94 -15.33
N THR A 43 13.89 -9.33 -16.33
CA THR A 43 14.20 -7.89 -16.30
C THR A 43 12.93 -7.04 -16.33
N MET A 44 11.92 -7.43 -17.11
CA MET A 44 10.61 -6.76 -17.10
C MET A 44 9.88 -6.90 -15.76
N LEU A 45 9.90 -8.08 -15.14
CA LEU A 45 9.29 -8.28 -13.82
C LEU A 45 10.00 -7.45 -12.73
N LEU A 46 11.33 -7.45 -12.73
CA LEU A 46 12.13 -6.71 -11.76
C LEU A 46 11.94 -5.19 -11.90
N THR A 47 11.96 -4.68 -13.14
CA THR A 47 11.70 -3.25 -13.39
C THR A 47 10.28 -2.88 -12.98
N ASN A 48 9.27 -3.71 -13.28
CA ASN A 48 7.89 -3.45 -12.86
C ASN A 48 7.73 -3.42 -11.33
N PHE A 49 8.34 -4.38 -10.62
CA PHE A 49 8.36 -4.39 -9.16
C PHE A 49 9.01 -3.14 -8.57
N ASN A 50 10.17 -2.75 -9.11
CA ASN A 50 10.89 -1.56 -8.67
C ASN A 50 10.08 -0.29 -8.89
N LEU A 51 9.43 -0.15 -10.06
CA LEU A 51 8.57 1.00 -10.35
C LEU A 51 7.40 1.11 -9.36
N ARG A 52 6.74 -0.01 -9.03
CA ARG A 52 5.66 -0.02 -8.02
C ARG A 52 6.16 0.43 -6.66
N LYS A 53 7.34 -0.05 -6.25
CA LYS A 53 7.94 0.31 -4.95
C LYS A 53 8.28 1.81 -4.89
N ILE A 54 8.84 2.37 -5.95
CA ILE A 54 9.13 3.81 -6.05
C ILE A 54 7.83 4.63 -6.07
N ALA A 55 6.84 4.21 -6.84
CA ALA A 55 5.54 4.90 -6.91
C ALA A 55 4.83 4.92 -5.56
N ALA A 56 4.83 3.78 -4.84
CA ALA A 56 4.28 3.70 -3.49
C ALA A 56 5.03 4.63 -2.53
N PHE A 57 6.36 4.62 -2.57
CA PHE A 57 7.19 5.50 -1.75
C PHE A 57 6.90 7.00 -2.01
N ILE A 58 6.81 7.41 -3.28
CA ILE A 58 6.49 8.79 -3.65
C ILE A 58 5.07 9.15 -3.22
N SER A 59 4.09 8.28 -3.46
CA SER A 59 2.71 8.46 -3.00
C SER A 59 2.65 8.66 -1.49
N ASP A 60 3.39 7.85 -0.73
CA ASP A 60 3.42 7.95 0.74
C ASP A 60 4.09 9.25 1.18
N LYS A 61 5.17 9.68 0.53
CA LYS A 61 5.80 10.99 0.79
C LYS A 61 4.84 12.16 0.53
N ILE A 62 4.11 12.15 -0.59
CA ILE A 62 3.12 13.18 -0.91
C ILE A 62 2.00 13.21 0.13
N LYS A 63 1.49 12.04 0.54
CA LYS A 63 0.46 11.95 1.59
C LYS A 63 0.96 12.46 2.94
N GLU A 64 2.21 12.16 3.30
CA GLU A 64 2.81 12.67 4.53
C GLU A 64 3.03 14.18 4.47
N GLU A 65 3.44 14.74 3.34
CA GLU A 65 3.53 16.20 3.15
C GLU A 65 2.17 16.88 3.20
N ALA A 66 1.14 16.29 2.59
CA ALA A 66 -0.23 16.82 2.67
C ALA A 66 -0.80 16.79 4.11
N LYS A 67 -0.29 15.92 4.97
CA LYS A 67 -0.63 15.89 6.41
C LYS A 67 0.14 16.92 7.23
N LYS A 68 1.19 17.55 6.69
CA LYS A 68 1.91 18.59 7.43
C LYS A 68 1.06 19.86 7.43
N PRO A 69 0.82 20.47 8.59
CA PRO A 69 0.09 21.72 8.65
C PRO A 69 0.93 22.81 7.99
N VAL A 70 0.43 23.38 6.89
CA VAL A 70 1.15 24.39 6.08
C VAL A 70 1.49 25.65 6.90
N ASN A 71 0.73 25.94 7.96
CA ASN A 71 0.89 27.14 8.80
C ASN A 71 0.84 26.84 10.32
N GLY A 72 1.11 25.61 10.75
CA GLY A 72 1.01 25.23 12.18
C GLY A 72 -0.42 25.05 12.72
N GLU A 73 -1.44 25.40 11.93
CA GLU A 73 -2.85 25.12 12.21
C GLU A 73 -3.10 23.60 12.18
N PRO A 74 -3.59 22.96 13.26
CA PRO A 74 -3.87 21.52 13.26
C PRO A 74 -4.91 21.18 12.18
N ILE A 75 -4.72 20.06 11.49
CA ILE A 75 -5.71 19.56 10.51
C ILE A 75 -7.00 19.25 11.26
N VAL A 76 -7.95 20.19 11.21
CA VAL A 76 -9.29 20.01 11.78
C VAL A 76 -9.99 18.94 10.94
N ARG A 77 -10.08 17.73 11.48
CA ARG A 77 -10.83 16.66 10.83
C ARG A 77 -12.30 17.08 10.78
N PRO A 78 -12.97 16.94 9.63
CA PRO A 78 -14.38 17.26 9.55
C PRO A 78 -15.16 16.36 10.53
N ILE A 79 -15.94 16.99 11.42
CA ILE A 79 -16.77 16.29 12.40
C ILE A 79 -17.75 15.38 11.64
N ARG A 80 -17.76 14.08 11.95
CA ARG A 80 -18.67 13.12 11.31
C ARG A 80 -20.10 13.44 11.72
N ARG A 81 -21.09 13.22 10.83
CA ARG A 81 -22.50 13.51 11.12
C ARG A 81 -22.98 12.93 12.46
N ARG A 82 -22.61 11.67 12.76
CA ARG A 82 -22.95 11.01 14.03
C ARG A 82 -22.54 11.81 15.26
N ASP A 83 -21.39 12.46 15.21
CA ASP A 83 -20.82 13.20 16.33
C ASP A 83 -21.44 14.61 16.45
N ARG A 84 -22.16 15.08 15.42
CA ARG A 84 -22.92 16.35 15.44
C ARG A 84 -24.33 16.19 16.03
N GLU A 85 -24.87 14.98 15.98
CA GLU A 85 -26.27 14.69 16.34
C GLU A 85 -26.37 13.95 17.69
N PHE A 86 -25.23 13.67 18.36
CA PHE A 86 -25.22 12.97 19.64
C PHE A 86 -25.70 13.86 20.79
N HIS A 87 -26.74 13.43 21.48
CA HIS A 87 -27.23 14.01 22.73
C HIS A 87 -27.32 12.91 23.79
N ASN A 88 -26.66 13.12 24.94
CA ASN A 88 -26.79 12.20 26.07
C ASN A 88 -27.84 12.72 27.06
N PRO A 89 -29.03 12.11 27.16
CA PRO A 89 -30.08 12.56 28.08
C PRO A 89 -29.73 12.33 29.56
N TYR A 90 -28.83 11.39 29.87
CA TYR A 90 -28.46 11.07 31.25
C TYR A 90 -27.42 12.04 31.84
N THR A 91 -26.63 12.69 30.98
CA THR A 91 -25.59 13.66 31.40
C THR A 91 -25.80 15.06 30.83
N ASP A 92 -26.95 15.30 30.19
CA ASP A 92 -27.35 16.57 29.55
C ASP A 92 -26.24 17.18 28.68
N THR A 93 -25.49 16.31 27.99
CA THR A 93 -24.31 16.69 27.20
C THR A 93 -24.69 16.87 25.74
N TYR A 94 -24.33 18.04 25.19
CA TYR A 94 -24.62 18.44 23.82
C TYR A 94 -23.37 18.37 22.94
N PRO A 95 -23.54 18.22 21.61
CA PRO A 95 -22.42 18.33 20.69
C PRO A 95 -21.81 19.72 20.75
N ALA A 96 -20.50 19.82 20.47
CA ALA A 96 -19.78 21.08 20.48
C ALA A 96 -20.45 22.11 19.54
N GLY A 97 -20.77 23.30 20.06
CA GLY A 97 -21.40 24.39 19.32
C GLY A 97 -22.93 24.38 19.30
N VAL A 98 -23.60 23.38 19.89
CA VAL A 98 -25.06 23.41 20.08
C VAL A 98 -25.38 24.09 21.39
N MET A 99 -26.09 25.22 21.31
CA MET A 99 -26.64 25.88 22.50
C MET A 99 -27.74 25.01 23.08
N ARG A 100 -27.68 24.74 24.38
CA ARG A 100 -28.73 24.03 25.11
C ARG A 100 -30.05 24.78 24.88
N PRO A 101 -31.13 24.11 24.45
CA PRO A 101 -32.46 24.72 24.46
C PRO A 101 -32.74 25.13 25.90
N ASP A 102 -33.20 26.36 26.14
CA ASP A 102 -33.50 26.92 27.47
C ASP A 102 -34.62 26.13 28.16
N LYS A 103 -34.31 24.90 28.59
CA LYS A 103 -35.09 24.14 29.54
C LYS A 103 -34.55 24.58 30.88
N ALA A 104 -35.36 25.33 31.62
CA ALA A 104 -35.13 25.64 33.02
C ALA A 104 -34.49 24.42 33.69
N LYS A 105 -33.31 24.62 34.26
CA LYS A 105 -32.60 23.59 35.00
C LYS A 105 -33.60 23.07 36.03
N HIS A 106 -34.17 21.88 35.82
CA HIS A 106 -34.94 21.24 36.88
C HIS A 106 -33.98 21.15 38.06
N PRO A 107 -34.33 21.71 39.23
CA PRO A 107 -33.51 21.52 40.40
C PRO A 107 -33.34 20.01 40.53
N ALA A 108 -32.11 19.57 40.79
CA ALA A 108 -31.84 18.18 41.10
C ALA A 108 -32.78 17.83 42.27
N SER A 109 -33.90 17.18 41.97
CA SER A 109 -34.75 16.61 42.99
C SER A 109 -33.91 15.52 43.60
N ASP A 110 -33.46 15.76 44.82
CA ASP A 110 -32.86 14.76 45.70
C ASP A 110 -33.95 13.77 46.12
N GLU A 111 -34.56 13.11 45.13
CA GLU A 111 -35.46 11.98 45.28
C GLU A 111 -34.70 10.68 45.01
N THR A 112 -33.42 10.64 45.40
CA THR A 112 -32.81 9.35 45.72
C THR A 112 -33.49 8.92 47.00
N GLY A 113 -34.53 8.09 46.88
CA GLY A 113 -35.38 7.56 47.96
C GLY A 113 -34.61 6.82 49.06
N GLY A 114 -33.77 7.54 49.79
CA GLY A 114 -33.12 7.13 51.01
C GLY A 114 -34.09 7.26 52.19
N PRO A 115 -33.94 6.40 53.20
CA PRO A 115 -34.86 6.38 54.32
C PRO A 115 -34.81 7.70 55.12
N PRO A 116 -35.95 8.17 55.67
CA PRO A 116 -36.02 9.44 56.38
C PRO A 116 -35.12 9.41 57.62
N LEU A 117 -34.40 10.51 57.84
CA LEU A 117 -33.59 10.73 59.04
C LEU A 117 -34.50 10.85 60.26
N ARG A 118 -34.25 9.98 61.25
CA ARG A 118 -34.96 9.96 62.53
C ARG A 118 -34.52 11.17 63.35
N THR A 119 -35.46 12.06 63.66
CA THR A 119 -35.30 13.10 64.69
C THR A 119 -35.30 12.50 66.07
#